data_AF-A0A7J7V4R5-F1
#
_entry.id   AF-A0A7J7V4R5-F1
#
_cell.length_a   1.000
_cell.length_b   1.000
_cell.length_c   1.000
_cell.angle_alpha   90.00
_cell.angle_beta   90.00
_cell.angle_gamma   90.00
#
_symmetry.space_group_name_H-M   'P 1'
#
loop_
_entity.id
_entity.type
_entity.pdbx_description
1 polymer ?
#
loop_
_entity_poly.entity_id
_entity_poly.type
_entity_poly.pdbx_seq_one_letter_code
_entity_poly.pdbx_strand_id
1 'polypeptide(L)'
;MGKLVVLTLLGVGLALVGERFVAFRERINAFRDLEPVEPPNCHLIEGIENGSEDIDILPSGLAFISSGLKYPGMPSFAPDEPGQIFMMDLNEQNPRAQALTISDGFDKTSFNPHGISTFIDKV
;
A
#
# COMPACT_ATOMS: atom_id res chain seq x y z
N MET A 1 -33.34 38.95 -19.83
CA MET A 1 -31.91 39.03 -19.43
C MET A 1 -31.60 38.15 -18.22
N GLY A 2 -32.19 38.37 -17.03
CA GLY A 2 -31.85 37.60 -15.81
C GLY A 2 -32.03 36.08 -15.89
N LYS A 3 -33.14 35.58 -16.48
CA LYS A 3 -33.36 34.13 -16.66
C LYS A 3 -32.29 33.46 -17.53
N LEU A 4 -31.82 34.16 -18.55
CA LEU A 4 -30.76 33.66 -19.44
C LEU A 4 -29.43 33.55 -18.69
N VAL A 5 -29.09 34.58 -17.89
CA VAL A 5 -27.88 34.57 -17.05
C VAL A 5 -27.90 33.42 -16.05
N VAL A 6 -29.03 33.18 -15.37
CA VAL A 6 -29.18 32.06 -14.43
C VAL A 6 -28.98 30.71 -15.13
N LEU A 7 -29.58 30.52 -16.30
CA LEU A 7 -29.40 29.30 -17.08
C LEU A 7 -27.95 29.10 -17.55
N THR A 8 -27.28 30.17 -17.97
CA THR A 8 -25.86 30.13 -18.35
C THR A 8 -24.99 29.75 -17.17
N LEU A 9 -25.20 30.35 -16.00
CA LEU A 9 -24.43 30.02 -14.79
C LEU A 9 -24.66 28.57 -14.35
N LEU A 10 -25.90 28.08 -14.43
CA LEU A 10 -26.21 26.68 -14.16
C LEU A 10 -25.47 25.74 -15.12
N GLY A 11 -25.48 26.06 -16.43
CA GLY A 11 -24.77 25.28 -17.44
C GLY A 11 -23.26 25.22 -17.18
N VAL A 12 -22.64 26.36 -16.87
CA VAL A 12 -21.21 26.43 -16.51
C VAL A 12 -20.94 25.62 -15.24
N GLY A 13 -21.78 25.74 -14.22
CA GLY A 13 -21.63 24.98 -12.97
C GLY A 13 -21.70 23.47 -13.20
N LEU A 14 -22.67 23.00 -13.99
CA LEU A 14 -22.80 21.58 -14.33
C LEU A 14 -21.61 21.09 -15.16
N ALA A 15 -21.10 21.89 -16.09
CA ALA A 15 -19.92 21.55 -16.88
C ALA A 15 -18.67 21.39 -16.00
N LEU A 16 -18.47 22.27 -15.02
CA LEU A 16 -17.36 22.16 -14.05
C LEU A 16 -17.49 20.92 -13.18
N VAL A 17 -18.68 20.61 -12.66
CA VAL A 17 -18.90 19.39 -11.87
C VAL A 17 -18.68 18.14 -12.72
N GLY A 18 -19.16 18.14 -13.97
CA GLY A 18 -18.94 17.05 -14.92
C GLY A 18 -17.46 16.82 -15.22
N GLU A 19 -16.70 17.89 -15.50
CA GLU A 19 -15.25 17.82 -15.73
C GLU A 19 -14.52 17.22 -14.51
N ARG A 20 -14.82 17.71 -13.30
CA ARG A 20 -14.20 17.20 -12.08
C ARG A 20 -14.53 15.73 -11.83
N PHE A 21 -15.76 15.31 -12.14
CA PHE A 21 -16.16 13.91 -12.01
C PHE A 21 -15.43 13.00 -13.02
N VAL A 22 -15.27 13.44 -14.26
CA VAL A 22 -14.49 12.71 -15.27
C VAL A 22 -13.02 12.62 -14.86
N ALA A 23 -12.41 13.75 -14.47
CA ALA A 23 -11.03 13.79 -13.98
C ALA A 23 -10.82 12.90 -12.75
N PHE A 24 -11.79 12.84 -11.83
CA PHE A 24 -11.73 11.94 -10.68
C PHE A 24 -11.75 10.46 -11.11
N ARG A 25 -12.66 10.07 -12.01
CA ARG A 25 -12.76 8.70 -12.54
C ARG A 25 -11.47 8.25 -13.23
N GLU A 26 -10.84 9.14 -13.98
CA GLU A 26 -9.54 8.90 -14.61
C GLU A 26 -8.45 8.74 -13.56
N ARG A 27 -8.38 9.63 -12.56
CA ARG A 27 -7.35 9.57 -11.51
C ARG A 27 -7.38 8.29 -10.69
N ILE A 28 -8.57 7.73 -10.43
CA ILE A 28 -8.73 6.47 -9.68
C ILE A 28 -8.72 5.23 -10.58
N ASN A 29 -8.55 5.39 -11.90
CA ASN A 29 -8.60 4.30 -12.88
C ASN A 29 -9.88 3.43 -12.77
N ALA A 30 -11.05 4.07 -12.61
CA ALA A 30 -12.32 3.38 -12.30
C ALA A 30 -12.80 2.34 -13.33
N PHE A 31 -12.26 2.33 -14.55
CA PHE A 31 -12.61 1.40 -15.64
C PHE A 31 -11.43 0.56 -16.10
N ARG A 32 -10.37 0.48 -15.28
CA ARG A 32 -9.22 -0.36 -15.62
C ARG A 32 -9.56 -1.81 -15.37
N ASP A 33 -9.61 -2.59 -16.45
CA ASP A 33 -9.60 -4.04 -16.39
C ASP A 33 -8.15 -4.57 -16.36
N LEU A 34 -7.95 -5.71 -15.70
CA LEU A 34 -6.66 -6.39 -15.60
C LEU A 34 -6.69 -7.66 -16.45
N GLU A 35 -5.84 -7.71 -17.47
CA GLU A 35 -5.60 -8.93 -18.23
C GLU A 35 -4.70 -9.86 -17.39
N PRO A 36 -5.09 -11.13 -17.17
CA PRO A 36 -4.28 -12.05 -16.38
C PRO A 36 -2.92 -12.31 -17.04
N VAL A 37 -1.85 -12.11 -16.27
CA VAL A 37 -0.49 -12.54 -16.62
C VAL A 37 -0.03 -13.48 -15.51
N GLU A 38 0.04 -14.77 -15.81
CA GLU A 38 0.31 -15.82 -14.82
C GLU A 38 1.78 -16.26 -14.89
N PRO A 39 2.62 -15.90 -13.88
CA PRO A 39 3.95 -16.47 -13.77
C PRO A 39 3.86 -17.94 -13.32
N PRO A 40 4.75 -18.82 -13.80
CA PRO A 40 4.83 -20.16 -13.25
C PRO A 40 5.29 -20.13 -11.78
N ASN A 41 4.82 -21.08 -10.98
CA ASN A 41 5.30 -21.35 -9.60
C ASN A 41 5.17 -20.17 -8.62
N CYS A 42 4.01 -19.51 -8.59
CA CYS A 42 3.69 -18.52 -7.56
C CYS A 42 3.18 -19.19 -6.28
N HIS A 43 3.70 -18.77 -5.13
CA HIS A 43 3.30 -19.24 -3.81
C HIS A 43 3.05 -18.06 -2.88
N LEU A 44 2.01 -18.15 -2.05
CA LEU A 44 1.80 -17.19 -0.98
C LEU A 44 2.85 -17.41 0.12
N ILE A 45 3.36 -16.32 0.69
CA ILE A 45 4.27 -16.38 1.83
C ILE A 45 3.42 -16.56 3.07
N GLU A 46 3.49 -17.74 3.68
CA GLU A 46 2.75 -18.05 4.90
C GLU A 46 3.17 -17.11 6.04
N GLY A 47 2.18 -16.59 6.78
CA GLY A 47 2.40 -15.79 7.99
C GLY A 47 2.39 -14.28 7.78
N ILE A 48 2.31 -13.79 6.54
CA ILE A 48 2.08 -12.37 6.24
C ILE A 48 0.63 -12.20 5.75
N GLU A 49 -0.30 -12.08 6.71
CA GLU A 49 -1.75 -12.06 6.40
C GLU A 49 -2.35 -10.64 6.40
N ASN A 50 -1.70 -9.68 7.06
CA ASN A 50 -2.25 -8.35 7.36
C ASN A 50 -1.54 -7.24 6.58
N GLY A 51 -1.29 -7.47 5.30
CA GLY A 51 -0.67 -6.51 4.37
C GLY A 51 0.85 -6.56 4.35
N SER A 52 1.43 -6.22 3.21
CA SER A 52 2.88 -6.20 2.93
C SER A 52 3.18 -4.97 2.06
N GLU A 53 2.92 -3.79 2.60
CA GLU A 53 2.78 -2.56 1.80
C GLU A 53 4.09 -2.15 1.12
N ASP A 54 5.23 -2.36 1.79
CA ASP A 54 6.54 -2.09 1.23
C ASP A 54 7.56 -3.18 1.56
N ILE A 55 8.55 -3.32 0.69
CA ILE A 55 9.63 -4.30 0.78
C ILE A 55 10.94 -3.67 0.31
N ASP A 56 12.01 -3.91 1.05
CA ASP A 56 13.37 -3.57 0.63
C ASP A 56 14.29 -4.79 0.70
N ILE A 57 15.11 -4.99 -0.33
CA ILE A 57 15.93 -6.20 -0.50
C ILE A 57 17.40 -5.79 -0.53
N LEU A 58 18.16 -6.28 0.45
CA LEU A 58 19.60 -6.06 0.52
C LEU A 58 20.34 -6.83 -0.58
N PRO A 59 21.54 -6.39 -1.00
CA PRO A 59 22.39 -7.14 -1.93
C PRO A 59 22.74 -8.57 -1.47
N SER A 60 22.64 -8.84 -0.17
CA SER A 60 22.83 -10.18 0.39
C SER A 60 21.68 -11.15 0.12
N GLY A 61 20.53 -10.67 -0.37
CA GLY A 61 19.30 -11.45 -0.52
C GLY A 61 18.38 -11.44 0.70
N LEU A 62 18.70 -10.65 1.75
CA LEU A 62 17.77 -10.44 2.86
C LEU A 62 16.72 -9.41 2.47
N ALA A 63 15.45 -9.81 2.52
CA ALA A 63 14.31 -8.94 2.30
C ALA A 63 13.69 -8.52 3.63
N PHE A 64 13.40 -7.22 3.77
CA PHE A 64 12.64 -6.65 4.88
C PHE A 64 11.29 -6.20 4.37
N ILE A 65 10.21 -6.54 5.08
CA ILE A 65 8.84 -6.28 4.65
C ILE A 65 8.11 -5.56 5.77
N SER A 66 7.50 -4.41 5.46
CA SER A 66 6.62 -3.72 6.39
C SER A 66 5.20 -4.30 6.31
N SER A 67 4.60 -4.55 7.47
CA SER A 67 3.29 -5.20 7.57
C SER A 67 2.43 -4.60 8.67
N GLY A 68 1.10 -4.75 8.53
CA GLY A 68 0.13 -4.29 9.51
C GLY A 68 -0.15 -2.78 9.47
N LEU A 69 0.06 -2.12 8.32
CA LEU A 69 -0.29 -0.71 8.13
C LEU A 69 -1.79 -0.48 8.39
N LYS A 70 -2.07 0.50 9.24
CA LYS A 70 -3.40 1.06 9.47
C LYS A 70 -3.43 2.46 8.87
N TYR A 71 -3.92 2.57 7.65
CA TYR A 71 -4.07 3.84 6.94
C TYR A 71 -5.54 4.31 6.96
N PRO A 72 -5.84 5.56 7.35
CA PRO A 72 -7.22 6.06 7.38
C PRO A 72 -7.94 5.90 6.03
N GLY A 73 -9.12 5.29 6.05
CA GLY A 73 -9.93 5.05 4.85
C GLY A 73 -9.55 3.79 4.07
N MET A 74 -8.55 3.02 4.50
CA MET A 74 -8.21 1.71 3.93
C MET A 74 -8.69 0.57 4.86
N PRO A 75 -9.02 -0.61 4.32
CA PRO A 75 -9.34 -1.79 5.13
C PRO A 75 -8.17 -2.21 6.02
N SER A 76 -8.49 -2.75 7.20
CA SER A 76 -7.53 -3.41 8.09
C SER A 76 -8.12 -4.73 8.55
N PHE A 77 -7.37 -5.82 8.37
CA PHE A 77 -7.82 -7.18 8.72
C PHE A 77 -7.41 -7.59 10.15
N ALA A 78 -6.52 -6.85 10.79
CA ALA A 78 -6.12 -7.01 12.19
C ALA A 78 -6.05 -5.63 12.89
N PRO A 79 -7.20 -4.99 13.18
CA PRO A 79 -7.23 -3.65 13.75
C PRO A 79 -6.61 -3.57 15.15
N ASP A 80 -6.61 -4.69 15.89
CA ASP A 80 -6.14 -4.77 17.28
C ASP A 80 -4.65 -5.19 17.40
N GLU A 81 -4.01 -5.58 16.31
CA GLU A 81 -2.60 -6.01 16.31
C GLU A 81 -1.67 -4.87 15.90
N PRO A 82 -0.50 -4.68 16.55
CA PRO A 82 0.48 -3.71 16.09
C PRO A 82 1.10 -4.16 14.76
N GLY A 83 1.66 -3.21 14.02
CA GLY A 83 2.42 -3.52 12.81
C GLY A 83 3.73 -4.26 13.13
N GLN A 84 4.35 -4.82 12.10
CA GLN A 84 5.55 -5.63 12.22
C GLN A 84 6.51 -5.38 11.04
N ILE A 85 7.80 -5.64 11.27
CA ILE A 85 8.77 -5.81 10.19
C ILE A 85 9.11 -7.28 10.11
N PHE A 86 8.89 -7.88 8.95
CA PHE A 86 9.32 -9.25 8.67
C PHE A 86 10.67 -9.23 7.97
N MET A 87 11.46 -10.29 8.17
CA MET A 87 12.65 -10.58 7.41
C MET A 87 12.51 -11.94 6.73
N MET A 88 13.01 -12.05 5.51
CA MET A 88 13.06 -13.29 4.74
C MET A 88 14.41 -13.41 4.03
N ASP A 89 15.05 -14.57 4.10
CA ASP A 89 16.26 -14.86 3.35
C ASP A 89 15.91 -15.48 1.99
N LEU A 90 16.08 -14.71 0.92
CA LEU A 90 15.75 -15.12 -0.44
C LEU A 90 16.73 -16.15 -1.02
N ASN A 91 17.83 -16.46 -0.32
CA ASN A 91 18.76 -17.50 -0.74
C ASN A 91 18.33 -18.90 -0.29
N GLU A 92 17.36 -19.00 0.61
CA GLU A 92 16.82 -20.28 1.05
C GLU A 92 16.00 -20.95 -0.07
N GLN A 93 16.00 -22.29 -0.11
CA GLN A 93 15.20 -23.02 -1.09
C GLN A 93 13.70 -22.80 -0.90
N ASN A 94 13.25 -22.64 0.35
CA ASN A 94 11.88 -22.34 0.73
C ASN A 94 11.89 -21.17 1.73
N PRO A 95 12.06 -19.93 1.26
CA PRO A 95 12.17 -18.76 2.13
C PRO A 95 10.95 -18.62 3.04
N ARG A 96 11.18 -18.29 4.32
CA ARG A 96 10.11 -18.04 5.29
C ARG A 96 10.22 -16.65 5.88
N ALA A 97 9.08 -15.97 5.99
CA ALA A 97 9.00 -14.71 6.69
C ALA A 97 9.08 -14.94 8.21
N GLN A 98 9.93 -14.16 8.87
CA GLN A 98 10.07 -14.16 10.32
C GLN A 98 9.89 -12.73 10.84
N ALA A 99 8.97 -12.53 11.78
CA ALA A 99 8.79 -11.24 12.41
C ALA A 99 10.04 -10.87 13.22
N LEU A 100 10.62 -9.71 12.93
CA LEU A 100 11.76 -9.19 13.66
C LEU A 100 11.33 -8.71 15.05
N THR A 101 12.16 -9.03 16.04
CA THR A 101 11.95 -8.50 17.39
C THR A 101 12.48 -7.08 17.47
N ILE A 102 11.59 -6.13 17.73
CA ILE A 102 11.98 -4.76 18.09
C ILE A 102 12.51 -4.80 19.52
N SER A 103 13.73 -4.28 19.71
CA SER A 103 14.37 -4.17 21.03
C SER A 103 13.49 -3.49 22.07
N ASP A 104 13.77 -3.72 23.34
CA ASP A 104 13.04 -3.08 24.42
C ASP A 104 13.31 -1.57 24.50
N GLY A 105 12.40 -0.84 25.14
CA GLY A 105 12.45 0.63 25.27
C GLY A 105 11.72 1.40 24.17
N PHE A 106 11.20 0.72 23.14
CA PHE A 106 10.32 1.32 22.13
C PHE A 106 8.84 1.04 22.41
N ASP A 107 7.96 1.95 22.00
CA ASP A 107 6.52 1.70 21.98
C ASP A 107 6.17 0.79 20.79
N LYS A 108 6.06 -0.51 21.08
CA LYS A 108 5.71 -1.53 20.10
C LYS A 108 4.20 -1.57 19.84
N THR A 109 3.39 -1.04 20.76
CA THR A 109 1.92 -1.13 20.70
C THR A 109 1.31 -0.15 19.72
N SER A 110 1.94 1.02 19.56
CA SER A 110 1.53 2.03 18.59
C SER A 110 2.28 1.92 17.25
N PHE A 111 3.12 0.89 17.07
CA PHE A 111 3.93 0.75 15.88
C PHE A 111 3.06 0.47 14.64
N ASN A 112 3.18 1.33 13.62
CA ASN A 112 2.34 1.33 12.43
C ASN A 112 3.21 1.66 11.19
N PRO A 113 4.04 0.70 10.72
CA PRO A 113 4.98 0.94 9.63
C PRO A 113 4.24 1.10 8.29
N HIS A 114 4.83 1.89 7.40
CA HIS A 114 4.40 2.12 6.02
C HIS A 114 5.60 1.82 5.11
N GLY A 115 5.94 2.75 4.21
CA GLY A 115 7.19 2.66 3.44
C GLY A 115 8.45 2.57 4.31
N ILE A 116 9.40 1.77 3.86
CA ILE A 116 10.68 1.49 4.49
C ILE A 116 11.82 1.70 3.48
N SER A 117 13.03 1.87 3.99
CA SER A 117 14.24 1.90 3.18
C SER A 117 15.42 1.52 4.04
N THR A 118 16.40 0.86 3.44
CA THR A 118 17.63 0.46 4.06
C THR A 118 18.75 1.44 3.73
N PHE A 119 19.52 1.80 4.74
CA PHE A 119 20.77 2.53 4.58
C PHE A 119 21.92 1.58 4.87
N ILE A 120 22.79 1.38 3.89
CA ILE A 120 23.95 0.51 3.99
C ILE A 120 25.19 1.42 3.92
N ASP A 121 25.99 1.40 4.98
CA ASP A 121 27.27 2.10 4.96
C ASP A 121 28.16 1.54 3.85
N LYS A 122 29.01 2.41 3.28
CA LYS A 122 30.00 1.97 2.30
C LYS A 122 30.96 0.99 2.99
N VAL A 123 31.00 -0.23 2.46
CA VAL A 123 31.98 -1.26 2.82
C VAL A 123 33.36 -0.87 2.34
#